data_AF-A0AAV8WI06-F1
#
_entry.id   AF-A0AAV8WI06-F1
#
_cell.length_a   1.000
_cell.length_b   1.000
_cell.length_c   1.000
_cell.angle_alpha   90.00
_cell.angle_beta   90.00
_cell.angle_gamma   90.00
#
_symmetry.space_group_name_H-M   'P 1'
#
loop_
_entity.id
_entity.type
_entity.pdbx_description
1 polymer ?
#
loop_
_entity_poly.entity_id
_entity_poly.type
_entity_poly.pdbx_seq_one_letter_code
_entity_poly.pdbx_strand_id
1 'polypeptide(L)'
;MNLDNKVLTFTMKMPKLEQIAKYNINGKIMVLPVYGSGDSKITLSGAKIIHTIKFKEEIKNKKVYFKIISYRVEFTVENAHFQFENLFNGDKQLAENILKVLNENGRVLFEDASEGIDKSYAEVYKNIATRFFQNVPVDDIFLP
;
A
#
# COMPACT_ATOMS: atom_id res chain seq x y z
N MET A 1 0.95 16.41 14.41
CA MET A 1 0.35 17.14 13.27
C MET A 1 0.95 18.53 13.26
N ASN A 2 1.39 19.04 12.11
CA ASN A 2 1.79 20.44 12.01
C ASN A 2 0.54 21.22 11.57
N LEU A 3 -0.16 21.80 12.55
CA LEU A 3 -1.41 22.54 12.35
C LEU A 3 -1.19 23.77 11.46
N ASP A 4 -0.05 24.46 11.62
CA ASP A 4 0.31 25.64 10.82
C ASP A 4 0.44 25.31 9.33
N ASN A 5 1.01 24.15 9.02
CA ASN A 5 1.22 23.69 7.65
C ASN A 5 0.08 22.81 7.11
N LYS A 6 -0.93 22.49 7.92
CA LYS A 6 -2.03 21.56 7.58
C LYS A 6 -1.52 20.24 7.00
N VAL A 7 -0.41 19.74 7.55
CA VAL A 7 0.22 18.47 7.18
C VAL A 7 0.23 17.52 8.38
N LEU A 8 -0.28 16.31 8.16
CA LEU A 8 -0.13 15.19 9.07
C LEU A 8 0.83 14.17 8.46
N THR A 9 1.93 13.94 9.15
CA THR A 9 2.83 12.82 8.86
C THR A 9 2.82 11.86 10.04
N PHE A 10 2.67 10.57 9.75
CA PHE A 10 2.79 9.52 10.74
C PHE A 10 3.42 8.28 10.12
N THR A 11 4.08 7.47 10.95
CA THR A 11 4.71 6.23 10.53
C THR A 11 4.00 5.05 11.17
N MET A 12 3.62 4.07 10.36
CA MET A 12 3.17 2.76 10.82
C MET A 12 4.34 1.77 10.66
N LYS A 13 4.55 0.96 11.70
CA LYS A 13 5.49 -0.16 11.66
C LYS A 13 4.73 -1.44 11.96
N MET A 14 4.88 -2.43 11.10
CA MET A 14 4.17 -3.71 11.19
C MET A 14 5.22 -4.81 11.08
N PRO A 15 5.45 -5.61 12.13
CA PRO A 15 6.42 -6.71 12.07
C PRO A 15 6.11 -7.69 10.95
N LYS A 16 4.82 -7.91 10.67
CA LYS A 16 4.32 -8.77 9.62
C LYS A 16 3.00 -8.21 9.05
N LEU A 17 2.91 -8.15 7.73
CA LEU A 17 1.69 -7.84 6.99
C LEU A 17 1.44 -8.96 5.96
N GLU A 18 0.22 -9.49 5.93
CA GLU A 18 -0.18 -10.48 4.94
C GLU A 18 -1.26 -9.88 4.02
N GLN A 19 -1.03 -9.94 2.72
CA GLN A 19 -1.99 -9.55 1.70
C GLN A 19 -2.47 -10.82 0.98
N ILE A 20 -3.77 -11.07 1.03
CA ILE A 20 -4.42 -12.19 0.36
C ILE A 20 -5.34 -11.62 -0.71
N ALA A 21 -5.16 -12.03 -1.96
CA ALA A 21 -5.90 -11.48 -3.09
C ALA A 21 -6.03 -12.49 -4.24
N LYS A 22 -7.07 -12.31 -5.05
CA LYS A 22 -7.12 -12.87 -6.41
C LYS A 22 -6.18 -12.05 -7.30
N TYR A 23 -5.36 -12.72 -8.09
CA TYR A 23 -4.45 -12.07 -9.02
C TYR A 23 -4.73 -12.48 -10.47
N ASN A 24 -4.39 -11.58 -11.38
CA ASN A 24 -4.26 -11.86 -12.80
C ASN A 24 -3.04 -11.09 -13.29
N ILE A 25 -1.99 -11.81 -13.67
CA ILE A 25 -0.74 -11.24 -14.14
C ILE A 25 -0.49 -11.74 -15.56
N ASN A 26 -0.07 -10.82 -16.43
CA ASN A 26 0.52 -11.12 -17.72
C ASN A 26 1.56 -10.02 -18.00
N GLY A 27 2.81 -10.30 -17.72
CA GLY A 27 3.87 -9.30 -17.80
C GLY A 27 5.26 -9.90 -17.69
N LYS A 28 6.20 -9.07 -17.26
CA LYS A 28 7.59 -9.46 -17.03
C LYS A 28 8.03 -9.02 -15.65
N ILE A 29 8.74 -9.89 -14.94
CA ILE A 29 9.46 -9.53 -13.72
C ILE A 29 10.95 -9.50 -14.09
N MET A 30 11.56 -8.31 -13.99
CA MET A 30 12.87 -8.01 -14.60
C MET A 30 12.88 -8.32 -16.11
N VAL A 31 13.33 -9.52 -16.50
CA VAL A 31 13.35 -10.00 -17.90
C VAL A 31 12.48 -11.24 -18.12
N LEU A 32 12.01 -11.87 -17.05
CA LEU A 32 11.32 -13.15 -17.11
C LEU A 32 9.84 -12.93 -17.37
N PRO A 33 9.25 -13.52 -18.44
CA PRO A 33 7.82 -13.47 -18.65
C PRO A 33 7.11 -14.25 -17.53
N VAL A 34 6.12 -13.64 -16.91
CA VAL A 34 5.31 -14.24 -15.86
C VAL A 34 3.85 -14.01 -16.20
N TYR A 35 3.07 -15.08 -16.22
CA TYR A 35 1.64 -15.02 -16.44
C TYR A 35 0.90 -16.06 -15.61
N GLY A 36 -0.36 -15.78 -15.28
CA GLY A 36 -1.20 -16.68 -14.52
C GLY A 36 -2.33 -15.92 -13.83
N SER A 37 -3.30 -16.67 -13.32
CA SER A 37 -4.40 -16.11 -12.54
C SER A 37 -4.86 -17.11 -11.50
N GLY A 38 -5.13 -16.63 -10.29
CA GLY A 38 -5.40 -17.51 -9.17
C GLY A 38 -5.42 -16.78 -7.83
N ASP A 39 -5.21 -17.53 -6.76
CA ASP A 39 -5.02 -16.97 -5.43
C ASP A 39 -3.56 -16.58 -5.21
N SER A 40 -3.37 -15.48 -4.48
CA SER A 40 -2.06 -15.00 -4.07
C SER A 40 -2.04 -14.71 -2.59
N LYS A 41 -0.89 -14.99 -1.97
CA LYS A 41 -0.54 -14.55 -0.63
C LYS A 41 0.83 -13.91 -0.66
N ILE A 42 0.89 -12.64 -0.27
CA ILE A 42 2.14 -11.90 -0.13
C ILE A 42 2.35 -11.62 1.36
N THR A 43 3.49 -12.04 1.89
CA THR A 43 3.87 -11.80 3.29
C THR A 43 5.02 -10.81 3.32
N LEU A 44 4.79 -9.66 3.94
CA LEU A 44 5.75 -8.57 4.08
C LEU A 44 6.25 -8.53 5.53
N SER A 45 7.56 -8.62 5.71
CA SER A 45 8.20 -8.59 7.03
C SER A 45 8.89 -7.24 7.26
N GLY A 46 8.80 -6.72 8.48
CA GLY A 46 9.41 -5.44 8.84
C GLY A 46 8.86 -4.26 8.03
N ALA A 47 7.56 -4.30 7.74
CA ALA A 47 6.89 -3.27 6.96
C ALA A 47 6.91 -1.92 7.69
N LYS A 48 7.35 -0.86 7.00
CA LYS A 48 7.28 0.52 7.45
C LYS A 48 6.55 1.34 6.40
N ILE A 49 5.50 2.02 6.83
CA ILE A 49 4.67 2.86 5.95
C ILE A 49 4.70 4.27 6.51
N ILE A 50 5.18 5.22 5.72
CA ILE A 50 5.14 6.64 6.06
C ILE A 50 3.97 7.26 5.31
N HIS A 51 3.02 7.82 6.04
CA HIS A 51 1.89 8.54 5.46
C HIS A 51 2.15 10.04 5.57
N THR A 52 1.89 10.76 4.48
CA THR A 52 1.89 12.22 4.46
C THR A 52 0.58 12.72 3.87
N ILE A 53 -0.23 13.37 4.69
CA ILE A 53 -1.55 13.88 4.32
C ILE A 53 -1.51 15.41 4.39
N LYS A 54 -1.98 16.07 3.32
CA LYS A 54 -2.20 17.52 3.29
C LYS A 54 -3.68 17.82 3.30
N PHE A 55 -4.09 18.76 4.12
CA PHE A 55 -5.48 19.17 4.29
C PHE A 55 -5.70 20.63 3.93
N LYS A 56 -6.95 20.95 3.62
CA LYS A 56 -7.50 22.29 3.79
C LYS A 56 -8.73 22.23 4.69
N GLU A 57 -9.05 23.36 5.27
CA GLU A 57 -10.30 23.51 6.01
C GLU A 57 -11.44 23.80 5.04
N GLU A 58 -12.61 23.28 5.37
CA GLU A 58 -13.86 23.53 4.68
C GLU A 58 -14.95 23.75 5.73
N ILE A 59 -15.64 24.89 5.67
CA ILE A 59 -16.73 25.19 6.61
C ILE A 59 -18.02 24.60 6.07
N LYS A 60 -18.70 23.77 6.87
CA LYS A 60 -20.02 23.21 6.59
C LYS A 60 -20.89 23.32 7.83
N ASN A 61 -22.09 23.87 7.71
CA ASN A 61 -23.04 23.99 8.83
C ASN A 61 -22.42 24.63 10.09
N LYS A 62 -21.62 25.70 9.91
CA LYS A 62 -20.89 26.41 10.98
C LYS A 62 -19.84 25.58 11.73
N LYS A 63 -19.50 24.38 11.25
CA LYS A 63 -18.39 23.57 11.75
C LYS A 63 -17.26 23.51 10.72
N VAL A 64 -16.03 23.41 11.21
CA VAL A 64 -14.83 23.26 10.37
C VAL A 64 -14.55 21.77 10.16
N TYR A 65 -14.31 21.37 8.92
CA TYR A 65 -13.93 20.01 8.53
C TYR A 65 -12.60 20.03 7.78
N PHE A 66 -11.87 18.90 7.81
CA PHE A 66 -10.71 18.72 6.96
C PHE A 66 -11.07 18.08 5.63
N LYS A 67 -10.61 18.69 4.53
CA LYS A 67 -10.66 18.13 3.19
C LYS A 67 -9.25 17.78 2.75
N ILE A 68 -9.03 16.50 2.42
CA ILE A 68 -7.74 16.00 1.95
C ILE A 68 -7.44 16.58 0.56
N ILE A 69 -6.31 17.28 0.42
CA ILE A 69 -5.80 17.76 -0.87
C ILE A 69 -4.92 16.68 -1.52
N SER A 70 -4.02 16.08 -0.74
CA SER A 70 -3.11 15.05 -1.22
C SER A 70 -2.83 14.02 -0.13
N TYR A 71 -2.68 12.77 -0.54
CA TYR A 71 -2.26 11.68 0.32
C TYR A 71 -1.06 11.02 -0.36
N ARG A 72 0.07 10.92 0.34
CA ARG A 72 1.25 10.19 -0.10
C ARG A 72 1.57 9.08 0.88
N VAL A 73 2.09 8.00 0.33
CA VAL A 73 2.57 6.84 1.06
C VAL A 73 3.98 6.56 0.56
N GLU A 74 4.88 6.23 1.49
CA GLU A 74 6.16 5.60 1.20
C GLU A 74 6.18 4.28 1.95
N PHE A 75 6.20 3.16 1.22
CA PHE A 75 6.13 1.83 1.78
C PHE A 75 7.45 1.09 1.56
N THR A 76 8.13 0.76 2.66
CA THR A 76 9.31 -0.11 2.65
C THR A 76 9.10 -1.39 3.46
N VAL A 77 9.86 -2.42 3.14
CA VAL A 77 9.85 -3.73 3.81
C VAL A 77 11.28 -4.21 4.03
N GLU A 78 11.49 -5.06 5.03
CA GLU A 78 12.77 -5.77 5.18
C GLU A 78 12.86 -6.95 4.22
N ASN A 79 11.73 -7.65 4.02
CA ASN A 79 11.61 -8.72 3.04
C ASN A 79 10.15 -8.90 2.57
N ALA A 80 9.99 -9.46 1.38
CA ALA A 80 8.70 -9.90 0.84
C ALA A 80 8.77 -11.37 0.44
N HIS A 81 7.72 -12.12 0.77
CA HIS A 81 7.55 -13.51 0.35
C HIS A 81 6.27 -13.63 -0.47
N PHE A 82 6.38 -14.26 -1.63
CA PHE A 82 5.36 -14.36 -2.65
C PHE A 82 4.90 -15.81 -2.82
N GLN A 83 3.60 -15.99 -2.75
CA GLN A 83 2.91 -17.24 -3.07
C GLN A 83 1.85 -16.91 -4.11
N PHE A 84 1.92 -17.58 -5.27
CA PHE A 84 0.99 -17.41 -6.38
C PHE A 84 0.56 -18.78 -6.88
N GLU A 85 -0.73 -19.05 -6.82
CA GLU A 85 -1.33 -20.29 -7.33
C GLU A 85 -1.62 -20.18 -8.83
N ASN A 86 -1.41 -21.25 -9.59
CA ASN A 86 -1.74 -21.30 -11.03
C ASN A 86 -0.93 -20.30 -11.90
N LEU A 87 0.34 -20.08 -11.56
CA LEU A 87 1.32 -19.51 -12.49
C LEU A 87 1.53 -20.45 -13.68
N PHE A 88 1.81 -19.85 -14.85
CA PHE A 88 2.05 -20.57 -16.11
C PHE A 88 0.95 -21.57 -16.46
N ASN A 89 -0.31 -21.24 -16.14
CA ASN A 89 -1.47 -22.11 -16.31
C ASN A 89 -1.30 -23.49 -15.64
N GLY A 90 -0.60 -23.54 -14.50
CA GLY A 90 -0.45 -24.74 -13.68
C GLY A 90 0.82 -25.55 -13.94
N ASP A 91 1.74 -25.07 -14.78
CA ASP A 91 3.06 -25.70 -14.92
C ASP A 91 3.87 -25.56 -13.61
N LYS A 92 3.92 -26.64 -12.84
CA LYS A 92 4.57 -26.68 -11.53
C LYS A 92 6.07 -26.40 -11.60
N GLN A 93 6.75 -26.91 -12.61
CA GLN A 93 8.20 -26.77 -12.71
C GLN A 93 8.57 -25.30 -12.97
N LEU A 94 7.87 -24.64 -13.90
CA LEU A 94 8.06 -23.22 -14.16
C LEU A 94 7.64 -22.37 -12.96
N ALA A 95 6.52 -22.70 -12.33
CA ALA A 95 6.02 -21.98 -11.15
C ALA A 95 6.99 -22.06 -9.96
N GLU A 96 7.51 -23.25 -9.64
CA GLU A 96 8.47 -23.44 -8.54
C GLU A 96 9.76 -22.68 -8.81
N ASN A 97 10.29 -22.75 -10.04
CA ASN A 97 11.51 -22.03 -10.41
C ASN A 97 11.33 -20.52 -10.32
N ILE A 98 10.23 -19.96 -10.83
CA ILE A 98 10.02 -18.51 -10.74
C ILE A 98 9.77 -18.08 -9.30
N LEU A 99 8.96 -18.80 -8.52
CA LEU A 99 8.68 -18.46 -7.14
C LEU A 99 9.94 -18.50 -6.27
N LYS A 100 10.86 -19.41 -6.56
CA LYS A 100 12.19 -19.43 -5.93
C LYS A 100 12.95 -18.13 -6.22
N VAL A 101 13.05 -17.73 -7.49
CA VAL A 101 13.72 -16.48 -7.88
C VAL A 101 13.07 -15.25 -7.22
N LEU A 102 11.73 -15.21 -7.18
CA LEU A 102 11.00 -14.12 -6.54
C LEU A 102 11.29 -14.04 -5.04
N ASN A 103 11.29 -15.18 -4.35
CA ASN A 103 11.47 -15.23 -2.91
C ASN A 103 12.93 -15.05 -2.46
N GLU A 104 13.90 -15.42 -3.30
CA GLU A 104 15.32 -15.13 -3.06
C GLU A 104 15.62 -13.62 -3.18
N ASN A 105 14.83 -12.88 -3.96
CA ASN A 105 15.04 -11.46 -4.26
C ASN A 105 13.90 -10.56 -3.76
N GLY A 106 13.13 -11.03 -2.77
CA GLY A 106 11.81 -10.47 -2.52
C GLY A 106 11.81 -8.99 -2.13
N ARG A 107 12.79 -8.56 -1.34
CA ARG A 107 13.00 -7.14 -1.03
C ARG A 107 13.25 -6.30 -2.28
N VAL A 108 14.19 -6.71 -3.14
CA VAL A 108 14.57 -5.96 -4.35
C VAL A 108 13.38 -5.85 -5.30
N LEU A 109 12.60 -6.92 -5.44
CA LEU A 109 11.40 -6.93 -6.29
C LEU A 109 10.28 -6.05 -5.73
N PHE A 110 10.12 -6.00 -4.42
CA PHE A 110 9.19 -5.07 -3.78
C PHE A 110 9.63 -3.62 -4.00
N GLU A 111 10.94 -3.33 -3.88
CA GLU A 111 11.50 -2.00 -4.13
C GLU A 111 11.34 -1.57 -5.60
N ASP A 112 11.54 -2.47 -6.57
CA ASP A 112 11.35 -2.22 -8.01
C ASP A 112 9.87 -1.85 -8.33
N ALA A 113 8.93 -2.49 -7.63
CA ALA A 113 7.49 -2.22 -7.75
C ALA A 113 6.98 -1.07 -6.85
N SER A 114 7.85 -0.44 -6.06
CA SER A 114 7.45 0.48 -4.97
C SER A 114 6.58 1.64 -5.44
N GLU A 115 6.87 2.28 -6.57
CA GLU A 115 6.08 3.42 -7.06
C GLU A 115 4.60 3.04 -7.32
N GLY A 116 4.36 1.86 -7.91
CA GLY A 116 3.02 1.36 -8.16
C GLY A 116 2.30 0.95 -6.87
N ILE A 117 3.05 0.35 -5.95
CA ILE A 117 2.56 -0.03 -4.62
C ILE A 117 2.15 1.22 -3.82
N ASP A 118 3.03 2.22 -3.74
CA ASP A 118 2.82 3.48 -3.03
C ASP A 118 1.58 4.21 -3.55
N LYS A 119 1.42 4.30 -4.88
CA LYS A 119 0.21 4.89 -5.50
C LYS A 119 -1.06 4.12 -5.13
N SER A 120 -1.02 2.80 -5.22
CA SER A 120 -2.18 1.93 -4.93
C SER A 120 -2.61 2.04 -3.47
N TYR A 121 -1.66 1.96 -2.54
CA TYR A 121 -1.94 2.12 -1.12
C TYR A 121 -2.36 3.56 -0.78
N ALA A 122 -1.76 4.58 -1.38
CA ALA A 122 -2.16 5.97 -1.19
C ALA A 122 -3.62 6.20 -1.58
N GLU A 123 -4.10 5.59 -2.67
CA GLU A 123 -5.49 5.68 -3.08
C GLU A 123 -6.44 5.03 -2.07
N VAL A 124 -6.13 3.81 -1.61
CA VAL A 124 -6.91 3.08 -0.60
C VAL A 124 -6.99 3.90 0.70
N TYR A 125 -5.85 4.34 1.23
CA TYR A 125 -5.81 5.12 2.47
C TYR A 125 -6.47 6.49 2.32
N LYS A 126 -6.33 7.16 1.17
CA LYS A 126 -7.02 8.42 0.88
C LYS A 126 -8.52 8.24 0.92
N ASN A 127 -9.05 7.17 0.34
CA ASN A 127 -10.49 6.91 0.33
C ASN A 127 -11.03 6.69 1.75
N ILE A 128 -10.31 5.95 2.59
CA ILE A 128 -10.66 5.73 3.99
C ILE A 128 -10.62 7.05 4.76
N ALA A 129 -9.50 7.77 4.68
CA ALA A 129 -9.30 9.02 5.42
C ALA A 129 -10.30 10.11 4.97
N THR A 130 -10.61 10.19 3.67
CA THR A 130 -11.60 11.16 3.14
C THR A 130 -12.97 10.93 3.76
N ARG A 131 -13.43 9.67 3.85
CA ARG A 131 -14.71 9.34 4.50
C ARG A 131 -14.75 9.75 5.97
N PHE A 132 -13.62 9.63 6.68
CA PHE A 132 -13.53 10.05 8.08
C PHE A 132 -13.58 11.59 8.20
N PHE A 133 -12.61 12.29 7.61
CA PHE A 133 -12.44 13.74 7.80
C PHE A 133 -13.56 14.60 7.19
N GLN A 134 -14.33 14.07 6.24
CA GLN A 134 -15.52 14.77 5.72
C GLN A 134 -16.72 14.75 6.67
N ASN A 135 -16.76 13.80 7.61
CA ASN A 135 -17.90 13.59 8.50
C ASN A 135 -17.60 13.95 9.97
N VAL A 136 -16.33 14.14 10.32
CA VAL A 136 -15.91 14.49 11.68
C VAL A 136 -15.35 15.92 11.71
N PRO A 137 -15.97 16.84 12.46
CA PRO A 137 -15.46 18.20 12.68
C PRO A 137 -14.06 18.22 13.29
N VAL A 138 -13.28 19.25 12.96
CA VAL A 138 -11.90 19.42 13.46
C VAL A 138 -11.86 19.48 14.99
N ASP A 139 -12.78 20.23 15.60
CA ASP A 139 -12.84 20.43 17.05
C ASP A 139 -13.17 19.14 17.83
N ASP A 140 -13.79 18.15 17.16
CA ASP A 140 -14.08 16.84 17.75
C ASP A 140 -12.86 15.89 17.70
N ILE A 141 -11.85 16.20 16.87
CA ILE A 141 -10.63 15.40 16.68
C ILE A 141 -9.45 15.99 17.46
N PHE A 142 -9.33 17.31 17.43
CA PHE A 142 -8.24 18.05 18.08
C PHE A 142 -8.82 18.88 19.22
N LEU A 143 -8.78 18.29 20.42
CA LEU A 143 -9.12 19.00 21.64
C LEU A 143 -8.06 20.09 21.90
N PRO A 144 -8.48 21.24 22.47
CA PRO A 144 -7.59 22.37 22.77
C PRO A 144 -6.50 22.05 23.79
#